data_AF-A0A3R7C580-F1
#
_entry.id   AF-A0A3R7C580-F1
#
_cell.length_a   1.000
_cell.length_b   1.000
_cell.length_c   1.000
_cell.angle_alpha   90.00
_cell.angle_beta   90.00
_cell.angle_gamma   90.00
#
_symmetry.space_group_name_H-M   'P 1'
#
loop_
_entity.id
_entity.type
_entity.pdbx_description
1 polymer ?
#
loop_
_entity_poly.entity_id
_entity_poly.type
_entity_poly.pdbx_seq_one_letter_code
_entity_poly.pdbx_strand_id
1 'polypeptide(L)'
;MKQPQFHCLMPAISRHASTLEDIRDMRVAESTKKGYKSGLNQIKNWISGHGSPAMLKSDGTINLQVFQYNDFLAFVQWVYQNTSNNAWYNCQLPIGP
;
A
#
# COMPACT_ATOMS: atom_id res chain seq x y z
N MET A 1 -20.11 3.36 43.70
CA MET A 1 -18.91 3.04 42.91
C MET A 1 -19.22 3.40 41.45
N LYS A 2 -18.56 4.42 40.90
CA LYS A 2 -18.76 4.87 39.51
C LYS A 2 -17.81 4.09 38.61
N GLN A 3 -18.33 3.45 37.56
CA GLN A 3 -17.50 2.87 36.51
C GLN A 3 -16.76 4.00 35.78
N PRO A 4 -15.45 3.87 35.52
CA PRO A 4 -14.74 4.80 34.66
C PRO A 4 -15.18 4.58 33.21
N GLN A 5 -15.75 5.63 32.61
CA GLN A 5 -16.06 5.70 31.19
C GLN A 5 -14.74 5.86 30.41
N PHE A 6 -14.24 4.78 29.82
CA PHE A 6 -13.15 4.83 28.85
C PHE A 6 -13.73 5.25 27.50
N HIS A 7 -13.83 6.55 27.25
CA HIS A 7 -14.11 7.07 25.90
C HIS A 7 -12.85 6.93 25.04
N CYS A 8 -12.71 5.78 24.39
CA CYS A 8 -11.85 5.68 23.23
C CYS A 8 -12.55 6.45 22.09
N LEU A 9 -12.19 7.72 21.90
CA LEU A 9 -12.54 8.46 20.68
C LEU A 9 -11.67 7.93 19.53
N MET A 10 -11.88 6.68 19.15
CA MET A 10 -11.65 6.29 17.77
C MET A 10 -12.65 7.13 16.96
N PRO A 11 -12.24 7.89 15.93
CA PRO A 11 -13.20 8.16 14.87
C PRO A 11 -13.66 6.77 14.45
N ALA A 12 -14.96 6.49 14.63
CA ALA A 12 -15.53 5.34 13.96
C ALA A 12 -15.07 5.46 12.52
N ILE A 13 -14.27 4.52 12.03
CA ILE A 13 -14.02 4.41 10.59
C ILE A 13 -15.41 4.11 10.05
N SER A 14 -16.11 5.17 9.67
CA SER A 14 -17.40 5.06 9.02
C SER A 14 -17.09 4.22 7.80
N ARG A 15 -17.58 2.98 7.79
CA ARG A 15 -17.55 2.17 6.59
C ARG A 15 -18.40 2.96 5.62
N HIS A 16 -17.76 3.76 4.76
CA HIS A 16 -18.44 4.40 3.66
C HIS A 16 -19.17 3.27 2.94
N ALA A 17 -20.51 3.30 2.98
CA ALA A 17 -21.30 2.36 2.22
C ALA A 17 -21.09 2.73 0.77
N SER A 18 -20.08 2.15 0.14
CA SER A 18 -19.83 2.32 -1.29
C SER A 18 -20.89 1.54 -2.05
N THR A 19 -21.60 2.24 -2.94
CA THR A 19 -22.48 1.60 -3.91
C THR A 19 -21.67 0.88 -4.99
N LEU A 20 -22.32 0.04 -5.79
CA LEU A 20 -21.66 -0.58 -6.94
C LEU A 20 -21.19 0.48 -7.95
N GLU A 21 -21.96 1.55 -8.05
CA GLU A 21 -21.73 2.74 -8.85
C GLU A 21 -20.49 3.49 -8.34
N ASP A 22 -20.38 3.73 -7.03
CA ASP A 22 -19.18 4.34 -6.43
C ASP A 22 -17.92 3.52 -6.72
N ILE A 23 -18.00 2.18 -6.65
CA ILE A 23 -16.86 1.30 -6.95
C ILE A 23 -16.47 1.40 -8.43
N ARG A 24 -17.45 1.50 -9.34
CA ARG A 24 -17.21 1.69 -10.77
C ARG A 24 -16.57 3.05 -11.04
N ASP A 25 -17.12 4.11 -10.45
CA ASP A 25 -16.63 5.48 -10.59
C ASP A 25 -15.21 5.61 -10.01
N MET A 26 -14.93 4.98 -8.87
CA MET A 26 -13.59 4.91 -8.30
C MET A 26 -12.59 4.21 -9.22
N ARG A 27 -12.98 3.16 -9.96
CA ARG A 27 -12.07 2.50 -10.91
C ARG A 27 -11.69 3.42 -12.08
N VAL A 28 -12.61 4.26 -12.53
CA VAL A 28 -12.38 5.17 -13.67
C VAL A 28 -11.86 6.54 -13.24
N ALA A 29 -11.90 6.86 -11.95
CA ALA A 29 -11.39 8.09 -11.39
C ALA A 29 -9.91 8.29 -11.74
N GLU A 30 -9.57 9.50 -12.19
CA GLU A 30 -8.21 9.86 -12.58
C GLU A 30 -7.22 9.74 -11.42
N SER A 31 -7.66 10.01 -10.18
CA SER A 31 -6.87 9.79 -8.97
C SER A 31 -6.45 8.33 -8.81
N THR A 32 -7.39 7.39 -9.01
CA THR A 32 -7.14 5.96 -8.95
C THR A 32 -6.18 5.49 -10.04
N LYS A 33 -6.39 5.93 -11.29
CA LYS A 33 -5.48 5.61 -12.40
C LYS A 33 -4.06 6.13 -12.15
N LYS A 34 -3.94 7.37 -11.64
CA LYS A 34 -2.65 7.96 -11.24
C LYS A 34 -2.00 7.15 -10.12
N GLY A 35 -2.78 6.71 -9.13
CA GLY A 35 -2.33 5.83 -8.05
C GLY A 35 -1.74 4.53 -8.59
N TYR A 36 -2.47 3.81 -9.45
CA TYR A 36 -1.97 2.57 -10.06
C TYR A 36 -0.73 2.81 -10.92
N LYS A 37 -0.70 3.86 -11.73
CA LYS A 37 0.47 4.20 -12.55
C LYS A 37 1.69 4.49 -11.68
N SER A 38 1.51 5.22 -10.58
CA SER A 38 2.58 5.52 -9.62
C SER A 38 3.13 4.23 -8.99
N GLY A 39 2.26 3.35 -8.48
CA GLY A 39 2.67 2.07 -7.90
C GLY A 39 3.43 1.18 -8.89
N LEU A 40 2.93 1.06 -10.14
CA LEU A 40 3.63 0.32 -11.19
C LEU A 40 4.99 0.92 -11.54
N ASN A 41 5.12 2.24 -11.54
CA ASN A 41 6.41 2.90 -11.74
C ASN A 41 7.39 2.62 -10.60
N GLN A 42 6.93 2.57 -9.35
CA GLN A 42 7.78 2.19 -8.22
C GLN A 42 8.30 0.77 -8.35
N ILE A 43 7.45 -0.18 -8.77
CA ILE A 43 7.87 -1.56 -9.03
C ILE A 43 8.94 -1.61 -10.14
N LYS A 44 8.73 -0.91 -11.26
CA LYS A 44 9.72 -0.86 -12.34
C LYS A 44 11.06 -0.29 -11.86
N ASN A 45 11.04 0.81 -11.12
CA ASN A 45 12.26 1.42 -10.57
C ASN A 45 12.97 0.46 -9.61
N TRP A 46 12.21 -0.26 -8.78
CA TRP A 46 12.76 -1.28 -7.89
C TRP A 46 13.41 -2.43 -8.67
N ILE A 47 12.77 -2.93 -9.72
CA ILE A 47 13.31 -3.98 -10.60
C ILE A 47 14.65 -3.53 -11.20
N SER A 48 14.76 -2.28 -11.66
CA SER A 48 16.00 -1.76 -12.24
C SER A 48 17.19 -1.73 -11.26
N GLY A 49 16.94 -1.64 -9.95
CA GLY A 49 18.00 -1.60 -8.93
C GLY A 49 18.26 -2.91 -8.18
N HIS A 50 17.24 -3.76 -8.05
CA HIS A 50 17.29 -4.93 -7.15
C HIS A 50 16.74 -6.22 -7.80
N GLY A 51 16.03 -6.11 -8.92
CA GLY A 51 15.39 -7.24 -9.59
C GLY A 51 16.23 -7.82 -10.73
N SER A 52 15.63 -8.74 -11.47
CA SER A 52 16.21 -9.28 -12.70
C SER A 52 15.77 -8.45 -13.91
N PRO A 53 16.68 -8.12 -14.85
CA PRO A 53 16.31 -7.44 -16.10
C PRO A 53 15.22 -8.16 -16.90
N ALA A 54 15.12 -9.49 -16.80
CA ALA A 54 14.10 -10.29 -17.48
C ALA A 54 12.66 -10.04 -16.96
N MET A 55 12.53 -9.42 -15.79
CA MET A 55 11.24 -8.98 -15.23
C MET A 55 10.69 -7.75 -15.95
N LEU A 56 11.45 -7.11 -16.83
CA LEU A 56 10.97 -6.09 -17.76
C LEU A 56 10.97 -6.65 -19.18
N LYS A 57 9.94 -6.30 -19.94
CA LYS A 57 9.92 -6.50 -21.39
C LYS A 57 10.79 -5.44 -22.07
N SER A 58 11.07 -5.63 -23.36
CA SER A 58 11.82 -4.66 -24.18
C SER A 58 11.18 -3.27 -24.25
N ASP A 59 9.86 -3.17 -24.04
CA ASP A 59 9.12 -1.90 -23.99
C ASP A 59 9.13 -1.24 -22.59
N GLY A 60 9.82 -1.83 -21.62
CA GLY A 60 9.90 -1.36 -20.24
C GLY A 60 8.66 -1.67 -19.38
N THR A 61 7.69 -2.43 -19.90
CA THR A 61 6.57 -2.93 -19.08
C THR A 61 6.99 -4.15 -18.25
N ILE A 62 6.26 -4.42 -17.17
CA ILE A 62 6.55 -5.57 -16.31
C ILE A 62 6.20 -6.87 -17.05
N ASN A 63 7.15 -7.78 -17.12
CA ASN A 63 6.97 -9.11 -17.68
C ASN A 63 6.36 -10.06 -16.64
N LEU A 64 5.03 -10.20 -16.64
CA LEU A 64 4.30 -11.06 -15.69
C LEU A 64 4.54 -12.57 -15.85
N GLN A 65 5.23 -13.01 -16.92
CA GLN A 65 5.68 -14.40 -17.02
C GLN A 65 6.87 -14.68 -16.10
N VAL A 66 7.64 -13.64 -15.76
CA VAL A 66 8.88 -13.73 -14.97
C VAL A 66 8.72 -13.09 -13.60
N PHE A 67 8.04 -11.93 -13.51
CA PHE A 67 7.74 -11.27 -12.24
C PHE A 67 6.63 -12.05 -11.51
N GLN A 68 7.00 -12.75 -10.44
CA GLN A 68 6.13 -13.64 -9.69
C GLN A 68 5.77 -13.06 -8.31
N TYR A 69 4.88 -13.75 -7.60
CA TYR A 69 4.40 -13.33 -6.28
C TYR A 69 5.53 -13.07 -5.26
N ASN A 70 6.57 -13.91 -5.25
CA ASN A 70 7.69 -13.74 -4.32
C ASN A 70 8.51 -12.47 -4.61
N ASP A 71 8.63 -12.07 -5.88
CA ASP A 71 9.29 -10.81 -6.25
C ASP A 71 8.46 -9.61 -5.80
N PHE A 72 7.14 -9.71 -5.90
CA PHE A 72 6.23 -8.72 -5.34
C PHE A 72 6.37 -8.61 -3.81
N LEU A 73 6.49 -9.72 -3.09
CA LEU A 73 6.74 -9.69 -1.64
C LEU A 73 8.09 -9.04 -1.31
N ALA A 74 9.15 -9.35 -2.07
CA ALA A 74 10.46 -8.71 -1.91
C ALA A 74 10.39 -7.20 -2.15
N PHE A 75 9.62 -6.76 -3.15
CA PHE A 75 9.33 -5.33 -3.38
C PHE A 75 8.60 -4.71 -2.19
N VAL A 76 7.53 -5.32 -1.67
CA VAL A 76 6.77 -4.79 -0.53
C VAL A 76 7.65 -4.69 0.72
N GLN A 77 8.47 -5.70 0.98
CA GLN A 77 9.43 -5.69 2.08
C GLN A 77 10.46 -4.56 1.91
N TRP A 78 11.00 -4.39 0.70
CA TRP A 78 11.94 -3.31 0.41
C TRP A 78 11.28 -1.94 0.62
N VAL A 79 10.04 -1.74 0.14
CA VAL A 79 9.29 -0.48 0.37
C VAL A 79 9.13 -0.25 1.86
N TYR A 80 8.73 -1.25 2.64
CA TYR A 80 8.59 -1.10 4.09
C TYR A 80 9.89 -0.67 4.78
N GLN A 81 11.02 -1.23 4.36
CA GLN A 81 12.33 -0.93 4.94
C GLN A 81 12.88 0.45 4.52
N ASN A 82 12.58 0.89 3.29
CA ASN A 82 13.18 2.08 2.68
C ASN A 82 12.24 3.31 2.70
N THR A 83 10.96 3.13 3.01
CA THR A 83 10.03 4.20 3.32
C THR A 83 10.08 4.44 4.81
N SER A 84 11.10 5.17 5.26
CA SER A 84 11.41 5.45 6.66
C SER A 84 10.18 5.75 7.54
N ASN A 85 9.86 4.83 8.45
CA ASN A 85 9.60 5.04 9.89
C ASN A 85 9.00 6.37 10.39
N ASN A 86 7.97 6.98 9.76
CA ASN A 86 7.39 8.24 10.29
C ASN A 86 5.85 8.36 10.30
N ALA A 87 5.10 7.27 10.15
CA ALA A 87 3.63 7.33 10.34
C ALA A 87 3.07 6.33 11.35
N TRP A 88 3.75 5.19 11.56
CA TRP A 88 3.17 4.09 12.35
C TRP A 88 3.72 3.98 13.78
N TYR A 89 4.86 4.61 14.09
CA TYR A 89 5.42 4.60 15.47
C TYR A 89 4.73 5.58 16.43
N ASN A 90 3.82 6.45 15.96
CA ASN A 90 3.00 7.27 16.87
C ASN A 90 1.80 6.52 17.46
N CYS A 91 1.63 5.23 17.15
CA CYS A 91 0.77 4.34 17.94
C CYS A 91 1.63 3.57 18.95
N GLN A 92 2.26 4.32 19.86
CA GLN A 92 2.97 3.75 20.99
C GLN A 92 1.92 3.17 21.94
N LEU A 93 1.74 1.86 21.90
CA LEU A 93 1.01 1.13 22.94
C LEU A 93 1.67 1.48 24.28
N PRO A 94 0.92 1.83 25.33
CA PRO A 94 1.50 2.01 26.64
C PRO A 94 1.97 0.64 27.10
N ILE A 95 3.26 0.36 26.92
CA ILE A 95 3.94 -0.68 27.70
C ILE A 95 4.15 -0.04 29.07
N GLY A 96 3.09 -0.10 29.89
CA GLY A 96 3.20 0.09 31.32
C GLY A 96 3.72 -1.20 31.96
N PRO A 97 4.40 -1.10 33.12
CA PRO A 97 5.10 -2.19 33.79
C PRO A 97 4.19 -3.37 34.16
#